data_AF-A0AAU7P0P9-F1
#
_entry.id   AF-A0AAU7P0P9-F1
#
_cell.length_a   1.000
_cell.length_b   1.000
_cell.length_c   1.000
_cell.angle_alpha   90.00
_cell.angle_beta   90.00
_cell.angle_gamma   90.00
#
_symmetry.space_group_name_H-M   'P 1'
#
loop_
_entity.id
_entity.type
_entity.pdbx_description
1 polymer ?
#
loop_
_entity_poly.entity_id
_entity_poly.type
_entity_poly.pdbx_seq_one_letter_code
_entity_poly.pdbx_strand_id
1 'polypeptide(L)'
;MASKLLLNYRQIMSTYEPTRTKATEQRYNKLANQLLIRFNRHNGYSWMEDPIAVCHWYGNQRHLFSKSTWRQYRAALRFYFDKMNFPDAAAAVKQLDLSPCQRKTLKGPGQKLKKVNRQDMDQIINELGNMHRKSEYDSVVITWLSAGLLVGLRPIEWKDARLDGTRLIIRNAKATNSRACGEYRVLDLKHFDQINFSMIQEMLSIIENVNNFDSFYKICSNHLYRINKAIWSGKKRRITLYSPRHQFAANAKSSGLSKVEIAALMGHASDQTAGFHYGRKASGDRLIVIPANEDNMKHVRQIASHEISFSNDKRSANDSNSV
;
A
#
# COMPACT_ATOMS: atom_id res chain seq x y z
N MET A 1 25.14 9.10 24.19
CA MET A 1 25.00 7.80 23.50
C MET A 1 23.97 7.79 22.36
N ALA A 2 22.81 8.46 22.47
CA ALA A 2 21.78 8.48 21.41
C ALA A 2 22.24 9.08 20.06
N SER A 3 23.14 10.06 20.06
CA SER A 3 23.69 10.69 18.84
C SER A 3 24.57 9.74 18.00
N LYS A 4 25.41 8.90 18.65
CA LYS A 4 26.22 7.89 17.96
C LYS A 4 25.36 6.77 17.35
N LEU A 5 24.27 6.37 18.02
CA LEU A 5 23.31 5.39 17.51
C LEU A 5 22.56 5.91 16.26
N LEU A 6 22.16 7.19 16.25
CA LEU A 6 21.51 7.82 15.09
C LEU A 6 22.48 8.02 13.90
N LEU A 7 23.75 8.33 14.17
CA LEU A 7 24.79 8.42 13.14
C LEU A 7 25.07 7.06 12.51
N ASN A 8 25.28 6.03 13.34
CA ASN A 8 25.44 4.64 12.86
C ASN A 8 24.21 4.16 12.09
N TYR A 9 23.00 4.50 12.54
CA TYR A 9 21.77 4.14 11.82
C TYR A 9 21.68 4.80 10.43
N ARG A 10 22.05 6.08 10.31
CA ARG A 10 22.10 6.76 9.00
C ARG A 10 23.19 6.17 8.09
N GLN A 11 24.31 5.77 8.66
CA GLN A 11 25.42 5.16 7.93
C GLN A 11 25.08 3.72 7.47
N ILE A 12 24.43 2.92 8.31
CA ILE A 12 23.88 1.58 7.98
C ILE A 12 22.76 1.69 6.93
N MET A 13 21.87 2.69 7.03
CA MET A 13 20.83 2.94 6.03
C MET A 13 21.39 3.50 4.70
N SER A 14 22.57 4.12 4.73
CA SER A 14 23.28 4.61 3.54
C SER A 14 23.98 3.47 2.78
N THR A 15 24.32 2.36 3.44
CA THR A 15 24.95 1.18 2.83
C THR A 15 23.96 0.05 2.52
N TYR A 16 22.72 0.13 3.02
CA TYR A 16 21.64 -0.82 2.69
C TYR A 16 21.12 -0.58 1.26
N GLU A 17 21.67 -1.28 0.27
CA GLU A 17 21.03 -1.44 -1.04
C GLU A 17 19.79 -2.34 -0.84
N PRO A 18 18.55 -1.83 -0.94
CA PRO A 18 17.38 -2.69 -0.79
C PRO A 18 17.39 -3.75 -1.90
N THR A 19 17.38 -5.03 -1.52
CA THR A 19 17.35 -6.15 -2.47
C THR A 19 16.13 -6.00 -3.37
N ARG A 20 16.37 -5.65 -4.65
CA ARG A 20 15.32 -5.45 -5.64
C ARG A 20 14.80 -6.83 -6.03
N THR A 21 13.48 -6.99 -6.06
CA THR A 21 12.88 -8.22 -6.60
C THR A 21 12.95 -8.20 -8.13
N LYS A 22 13.00 -9.37 -8.80
CA LYS A 22 12.92 -9.46 -10.27
C LYS A 22 11.74 -8.68 -10.85
N ALA A 23 10.58 -8.71 -10.18
CA ALA A 23 9.41 -7.92 -10.55
C ALA A 23 9.64 -6.39 -10.47
N THR A 24 10.42 -5.93 -9.48
CA THR A 24 10.80 -4.52 -9.35
C THR A 24 11.72 -4.10 -10.50
N GLU A 25 12.68 -4.93 -10.87
CA GLU A 25 13.58 -4.67 -11.99
C GLU A 25 12.84 -4.63 -13.33
N GLN A 26 11.97 -5.62 -13.60
CA GLN A 26 11.12 -5.62 -14.80
C GLN A 26 10.28 -4.34 -14.90
N ARG A 27 9.72 -3.90 -13.76
CA ARG A 27 8.98 -2.64 -13.67
C ARG A 27 9.87 -1.43 -13.97
N TYR A 28 11.08 -1.37 -13.41
CA TYR A 28 12.03 -0.28 -13.67
C TYR A 28 12.44 -0.23 -15.13
N ASN A 29 12.77 -1.37 -15.75
CA ASN A 29 13.04 -1.43 -17.18
C ASN A 29 11.86 -0.87 -18.00
N LYS A 30 10.62 -1.27 -17.69
CA LYS A 30 9.43 -0.77 -18.37
C LYS A 30 9.25 0.74 -18.22
N LEU A 31 9.40 1.27 -16.99
CA LEU A 31 9.23 2.70 -16.72
C LEU A 31 10.33 3.55 -17.37
N ALA A 32 11.59 3.09 -17.30
CA ALA A 32 12.72 3.76 -17.96
C ALA A 32 12.51 3.80 -19.47
N ASN A 33 12.21 2.66 -20.11
CA ASN A 33 11.95 2.60 -21.55
C ASN A 33 10.82 3.55 -21.97
N GLN A 34 9.74 3.67 -21.20
CA GLN A 34 8.66 4.62 -21.49
C GLN A 34 9.14 6.08 -21.51
N LEU A 35 10.03 6.45 -20.57
CA LEU A 35 10.60 7.79 -20.53
C LEU A 35 11.59 8.03 -21.66
N LEU A 36 12.46 7.07 -21.94
CA LEU A 36 13.47 7.16 -22.98
C LEU A 36 12.82 7.26 -24.37
N ILE A 37 11.79 6.46 -24.66
CA ILE A 37 11.02 6.58 -25.91
C ILE A 37 10.31 7.94 -26.01
N ARG A 38 9.88 8.51 -24.89
CA ARG A 38 9.27 9.84 -24.87
C ARG A 38 10.32 10.95 -25.05
N PHE A 39 11.53 10.76 -24.51
CA PHE A 39 12.67 11.64 -24.74
C PHE A 39 13.05 11.64 -26.22
N ASN A 40 13.24 10.46 -26.82
CA ASN A 40 13.63 10.35 -28.22
C ASN A 40 12.63 11.06 -29.15
N ARG A 41 11.33 10.81 -28.93
CA ARG A 41 10.26 11.47 -29.71
C ARG A 41 10.21 12.98 -29.52
N HIS A 42 10.56 13.49 -28.34
CA HIS A 42 10.50 14.91 -28.04
C HIS A 42 11.69 15.67 -28.64
N ASN A 43 12.89 15.08 -28.58
CA ASN A 43 14.12 15.74 -28.97
C ASN A 43 14.60 15.38 -30.40
N GLY A 44 14.04 14.32 -31.00
CA GLY A 44 14.34 13.91 -32.36
C GLY A 44 15.59 13.03 -32.52
N TYR A 45 16.27 12.67 -31.43
CA TYR A 45 17.48 11.84 -31.43
C TYR A 45 17.45 10.78 -30.34
N SER A 46 18.36 9.80 -30.41
CA SER A 46 18.41 8.71 -29.42
C SER A 46 18.99 9.20 -28.10
N TRP A 47 18.34 8.84 -26.99
CA TRP A 47 18.90 9.06 -25.64
C TRP A 47 20.31 8.51 -25.44
N MET A 48 20.72 7.51 -26.24
CA MET A 48 22.07 6.94 -26.17
C MET A 48 23.15 7.91 -26.65
N GLU A 49 22.79 8.89 -27.49
CA GLU A 49 23.71 9.91 -28.00
C GLU A 49 24.05 10.92 -26.90
N ASP A 50 23.07 11.28 -26.06
CA ASP A 50 23.28 12.11 -24.88
C ASP A 50 22.41 11.64 -23.68
N PRO A 51 22.92 10.69 -22.87
CA PRO A 51 22.22 10.22 -21.68
C PRO A 51 22.05 11.30 -20.60
N ILE A 52 22.90 12.32 -20.57
CA ILE A 52 22.82 13.43 -19.60
C ILE A 52 21.65 14.36 -19.98
N ALA A 53 21.42 14.61 -21.27
CA ALA A 53 20.25 15.36 -21.73
C ALA A 53 18.92 14.76 -21.24
N VAL A 54 18.83 13.43 -21.09
CA VAL A 54 17.66 12.77 -20.49
C VAL A 54 17.41 13.27 -19.06
N CYS A 55 18.48 13.46 -18.28
CA CYS A 55 18.42 13.91 -16.90
C CYS A 55 17.88 15.34 -16.81
N HIS A 56 18.37 16.23 -17.67
CA HIS A 56 17.88 17.61 -17.78
C HIS A 56 16.42 17.67 -18.25
N TRP A 57 16.09 16.95 -19.32
CA TRP A 57 14.74 16.87 -19.87
C TRP A 57 13.72 16.33 -18.85
N TYR A 58 14.09 15.27 -18.13
CA TYR A 58 13.27 14.71 -17.07
C TYR A 58 13.16 15.69 -15.89
N GLY A 59 14.28 16.33 -15.51
CA GLY A 59 14.38 17.45 -14.57
C GLY A 59 13.32 18.52 -14.78
N ASN A 60 13.26 19.03 -16.01
CA ASN A 60 12.37 20.13 -16.42
C ASN A 60 10.88 19.75 -16.39
N GLN A 61 10.55 18.45 -16.42
CA GLN A 61 9.17 17.96 -16.35
C GLN A 61 8.64 17.73 -14.94
N ARG A 62 9.39 18.12 -13.90
CA ARG A 62 9.00 17.91 -12.49
C ARG A 62 7.57 18.33 -12.17
N HIS A 63 7.13 19.46 -12.70
CA HIS A 63 5.78 20.01 -12.49
C HIS A 63 4.67 19.10 -13.05
N LEU A 64 4.98 18.23 -14.01
CA LEU A 64 4.06 17.28 -14.65
C LEU A 64 3.88 15.98 -13.87
N PHE A 65 4.56 15.78 -12.73
CA PHE A 65 4.52 14.52 -11.99
C PHE A 65 4.09 14.69 -10.54
N SER A 66 3.38 13.67 -10.02
CA SER A 66 3.16 13.56 -8.57
C SER A 66 4.48 13.19 -7.90
N LYS A 67 4.63 13.50 -6.60
CA LYS A 67 5.84 13.13 -5.82
C LYS A 67 6.17 11.63 -5.91
N SER A 68 5.15 10.77 -5.91
CA SER A 68 5.35 9.32 -6.01
C SER A 68 5.79 8.88 -7.41
N THR A 69 5.20 9.45 -8.46
CA THR A 69 5.60 9.18 -9.85
C THR A 69 7.02 9.66 -10.09
N TRP A 70 7.35 10.88 -9.66
CA TRP A 70 8.70 11.44 -9.71
C TRP A 70 9.73 10.49 -9.11
N ARG A 71 9.52 10.12 -7.84
CA ARG A 71 10.44 9.20 -7.14
C ARG A 71 10.62 7.86 -7.87
N GLN A 72 9.54 7.29 -8.41
CA GLN A 72 9.60 5.99 -9.10
C GLN A 72 10.29 6.06 -10.45
N TYR A 73 10.05 7.12 -11.22
CA TYR A 73 10.68 7.36 -12.51
C TYR A 73 12.17 7.64 -12.34
N ARG A 74 12.55 8.47 -11.36
CA ARG A 74 13.94 8.69 -10.97
C ARG A 74 14.65 7.40 -10.57
N ALA A 75 14.01 6.55 -9.76
CA ALA A 75 14.57 5.25 -9.37
C ALA A 75 14.73 4.30 -10.57
N ALA A 76 13.77 4.30 -11.50
CA ALA A 76 13.81 3.48 -12.70
C ALA A 76 14.92 3.92 -13.66
N LEU A 77 15.07 5.22 -13.91
CA LEU A 77 16.14 5.78 -14.74
C LEU A 77 17.52 5.48 -14.14
N ARG A 78 17.70 5.70 -12.83
CA ARG A 78 18.96 5.37 -12.14
C ARG A 78 19.33 3.90 -12.37
N PHE A 79 18.40 2.99 -12.05
CA PHE A 79 18.61 1.56 -12.25
C PHE A 79 18.95 1.20 -13.69
N TYR A 80 18.26 1.81 -14.67
CA TYR A 80 18.48 1.52 -16.07
C TYR A 80 19.83 2.02 -16.57
N PHE A 81 20.25 3.22 -16.17
CA PHE A 81 21.58 3.76 -16.50
C PHE A 81 22.70 2.97 -15.82
N ASP A 82 22.53 2.59 -14.54
CA ASP A 82 23.45 1.69 -13.85
C ASP A 82 23.61 0.37 -14.63
N LYS A 83 22.48 -0.22 -15.05
CA LYS A 83 22.45 -1.50 -15.81
C LYS A 83 23.08 -1.39 -17.20
N MET A 84 22.91 -0.26 -17.88
CA MET A 84 23.45 -0.01 -19.22
C MET A 84 24.86 0.60 -19.20
N ASN A 85 25.49 0.68 -18.02
CA ASN A 85 26.85 1.20 -17.81
C ASN A 85 27.03 2.69 -18.18
N PHE A 86 26.06 3.53 -17.83
CA PHE A 86 26.12 5.00 -17.93
C PHE A 86 26.18 5.65 -16.54
N PRO A 87 27.32 5.57 -15.83
CA PRO A 87 27.45 6.00 -14.43
C PRO A 87 27.19 7.50 -14.23
N ASP A 88 27.60 8.36 -15.17
CA ASP A 88 27.42 9.80 -15.07
C ASP A 88 25.95 10.20 -15.16
N ALA A 89 25.20 9.57 -16.06
CA ALA A 89 23.75 9.76 -16.15
C ALA A 89 23.03 9.22 -14.90
N ALA A 90 23.47 8.08 -14.36
CA ALA A 90 22.92 7.56 -13.11
C ALA A 90 23.18 8.51 -11.92
N ALA A 91 24.37 9.09 -11.84
CA ALA A 91 24.74 10.10 -10.85
C ALA A 91 23.91 11.39 -11.02
N ALA A 92 23.76 11.89 -12.24
CA ALA A 92 22.96 13.08 -12.55
C ALA A 92 21.49 12.90 -12.13
N VAL A 93 20.86 11.77 -12.48
CA VAL A 93 19.49 11.44 -12.03
C VAL A 93 19.40 11.37 -10.50
N LYS A 94 20.44 10.83 -9.84
CA LYS A 94 20.51 10.76 -8.37
C LYS A 94 20.65 12.15 -7.74
N GLN A 95 21.16 13.16 -8.43
CA GLN A 95 21.22 14.52 -7.87
C GLN A 95 19.93 15.32 -8.05
N LEU A 96 19.02 14.87 -8.91
CA LEU A 96 17.73 15.54 -9.10
C LEU A 96 16.95 15.66 -7.77
N ASP A 97 16.52 16.88 -7.49
CA ASP A 97 15.88 17.30 -6.24
C ASP A 97 14.63 16.47 -5.88
N LEU A 98 14.23 16.48 -4.61
CA LEU A 98 13.04 15.84 -4.03
C LEU A 98 12.01 16.85 -3.45
N SER A 99 12.26 18.16 -3.54
CA SER A 99 11.39 19.27 -3.10
C SER A 99 10.06 19.35 -3.91
N PRO A 100 9.05 20.16 -3.54
CA PRO A 100 7.65 19.83 -3.80
C PRO A 100 7.30 19.71 -5.29
N CYS A 101 6.84 18.52 -5.70
CA CYS A 101 6.29 18.29 -7.04
C CYS A 101 4.88 18.88 -7.13
N GLN A 102 4.60 19.64 -8.20
CA GLN A 102 3.38 20.45 -8.29
C GLN A 102 2.13 19.70 -8.75
N ARG A 103 2.25 18.50 -9.34
CA ARG A 103 1.05 17.81 -9.85
C ARG A 103 0.19 17.25 -8.72
N LYS A 104 -0.77 18.08 -8.27
CA LYS A 104 -2.00 17.64 -7.62
C LYS A 104 -2.90 17.02 -8.70
N THR A 105 -2.67 15.75 -9.05
CA THR A 105 -3.65 15.03 -9.85
C THR A 105 -4.95 14.90 -9.05
N LEU A 106 -5.94 15.74 -9.37
CA LEU A 106 -7.32 15.52 -8.92
C LEU A 106 -7.87 14.20 -9.48
N LYS A 107 -7.29 13.65 -10.56
CA LYS A 107 -7.62 12.36 -11.18
C LYS A 107 -6.46 11.36 -11.01
N GLY A 108 -6.59 10.43 -10.08
CA GLY A 108 -5.61 9.36 -9.83
C GLY A 108 -6.15 8.31 -8.85
N PRO A 109 -5.40 7.23 -8.55
CA PRO A 109 -5.81 6.17 -7.61
C PRO A 109 -6.13 6.66 -6.19
N GLY A 110 -5.85 7.94 -5.87
CA GLY A 110 -6.33 8.60 -4.66
C GLY A 110 -7.84 8.81 -4.59
N GLN A 111 -8.58 8.62 -5.69
CA GLN A 111 -10.05 8.61 -5.70
C GLN A 111 -10.66 7.26 -5.32
N LYS A 112 -9.85 6.17 -5.22
CA LYS A 112 -10.38 4.88 -4.76
C LYS A 112 -11.01 5.07 -3.39
N LEU A 113 -12.24 4.59 -3.22
CA LEU A 113 -12.86 4.63 -1.91
C LEU A 113 -12.03 3.74 -0.99
N LYS A 114 -11.44 4.37 0.02
CA LYS A 114 -10.74 3.70 1.12
C LYS A 114 -11.71 3.19 2.18
N LYS A 115 -13.00 3.17 1.85
CA LYS A 115 -14.10 2.80 2.73
C LYS A 115 -15.02 1.86 1.97
N VAL A 116 -15.50 0.87 2.68
CA VAL A 116 -16.57 -0.05 2.26
C VAL A 116 -17.50 -0.07 3.46
N ASN A 117 -18.49 0.81 3.48
CA ASN A 117 -19.46 0.79 4.57
C ASN A 117 -20.52 -0.29 4.29
N ARG A 118 -21.34 -0.60 5.30
CA ARG A 118 -22.42 -1.58 5.17
C ARG A 118 -23.35 -1.28 4.00
N GLN A 119 -23.73 -0.02 3.83
CA GLN A 119 -24.56 0.43 2.69
C GLN A 119 -23.92 0.13 1.33
N ASP A 120 -22.60 0.30 1.18
CA ASP A 120 -21.90 0.01 -0.05
C ASP A 120 -21.86 -1.52 -0.33
N MET A 121 -21.76 -2.35 0.72
CA MET A 121 -21.88 -3.81 0.60
C MET A 121 -23.29 -4.23 0.21
N ASP A 122 -24.32 -3.68 0.85
CA ASP A 122 -25.71 -3.96 0.55
C ASP A 122 -26.04 -3.59 -0.90
N GLN A 123 -25.51 -2.46 -1.39
CA GLN A 123 -25.63 -2.06 -2.80
C GLN A 123 -24.98 -3.08 -3.76
N ILE A 124 -23.80 -3.60 -3.42
CA ILE A 124 -23.12 -4.63 -4.23
C ILE A 124 -23.93 -5.93 -4.24
N ILE A 125 -24.41 -6.39 -3.09
CA ILE A 125 -25.19 -7.62 -2.97
C ILE A 125 -26.51 -7.49 -3.74
N ASN A 126 -27.21 -6.37 -3.59
CA ASN A 126 -28.47 -6.10 -4.29
C ASN A 126 -28.28 -6.04 -5.81
N GLU A 127 -27.24 -5.33 -6.28
CA GLU A 127 -26.92 -5.28 -7.71
C GLU A 127 -26.64 -6.67 -8.27
N LEU A 128 -25.78 -7.44 -7.59
CA LEU A 128 -25.48 -8.83 -7.97
C LEU A 128 -26.75 -9.69 -7.98
N GLY A 129 -27.66 -9.49 -7.02
CA GLY A 129 -28.98 -10.11 -6.96
C GLY A 129 -29.85 -9.82 -8.19
N ASN A 130 -29.81 -8.58 -8.68
CA ASN A 130 -30.65 -8.09 -9.78
C ASN A 130 -30.07 -8.33 -11.19
N MET A 131 -28.80 -8.73 -11.31
CA MET A 131 -28.20 -9.01 -12.61
C MET A 131 -28.87 -10.20 -13.31
N HIS A 132 -29.33 -9.98 -14.55
CA HIS A 132 -29.98 -11.01 -15.39
C HIS A 132 -29.09 -12.22 -15.69
N ARG A 133 -27.76 -12.03 -15.76
CA ARG A 133 -26.80 -13.12 -15.93
C ARG A 133 -25.89 -13.17 -14.72
N LYS A 134 -25.95 -14.28 -13.99
CA LYS A 134 -25.05 -14.57 -12.89
C LYS A 134 -23.68 -14.93 -13.43
N SER A 135 -22.65 -14.40 -12.79
CA SER A 135 -21.26 -14.79 -13.04
C SER A 135 -20.80 -15.73 -11.95
N GLU A 136 -19.97 -16.72 -12.29
CA GLU A 136 -19.25 -17.53 -11.32
C GLU A 136 -18.42 -16.69 -10.33
N TYR A 137 -18.06 -15.45 -10.70
CA TYR A 137 -17.28 -14.53 -9.87
C TYR A 137 -18.14 -13.67 -8.93
N ASP A 138 -19.47 -13.76 -8.98
CA ASP A 138 -20.36 -12.96 -8.12
C ASP A 138 -20.15 -13.34 -6.64
N SER A 139 -20.26 -14.63 -6.32
CA SER A 139 -20.02 -15.16 -4.98
C SER A 139 -18.58 -14.90 -4.54
N VAL A 140 -17.61 -15.15 -5.42
CA VAL A 140 -16.18 -14.92 -5.14
C VAL A 140 -15.91 -13.47 -4.71
N VAL A 141 -16.49 -12.49 -5.41
CA VAL A 141 -16.30 -11.08 -5.05
C VAL A 141 -16.94 -10.75 -3.70
N ILE A 142 -18.14 -11.27 -3.42
CA ILE A 142 -18.80 -11.09 -2.11
C ILE A 142 -17.93 -11.72 -1.01
N THR A 143 -17.54 -12.98 -1.17
CA THR A 143 -16.71 -13.73 -0.21
C THR A 143 -15.39 -13.00 0.04
N TRP A 144 -14.72 -12.49 -1.00
CA TRP A 144 -13.49 -11.70 -0.85
C TRP A 144 -13.70 -10.41 -0.06
N LEU A 145 -14.75 -9.65 -0.38
CA LEU A 145 -15.03 -8.38 0.29
C LEU A 145 -15.37 -8.62 1.77
N SER A 146 -16.23 -9.59 2.06
CA SER A 146 -16.65 -9.98 3.41
C SER A 146 -15.48 -10.50 4.24
N ALA A 147 -14.74 -11.49 3.75
CA ALA A 147 -13.55 -12.02 4.44
C ALA A 147 -12.49 -10.93 4.64
N GLY A 148 -12.26 -10.08 3.64
CA GLY A 148 -11.34 -8.95 3.74
C GLY A 148 -11.73 -7.90 4.78
N LEU A 149 -13.04 -7.71 5.05
CA LEU A 149 -13.54 -6.80 6.09
C LEU A 149 -13.30 -7.37 7.49
N LEU A 150 -13.32 -8.69 7.63
CA LEU A 150 -13.09 -9.40 8.89
C LEU A 150 -11.62 -9.44 9.29
N VAL A 151 -10.71 -9.75 8.35
CA VAL A 151 -9.30 -10.05 8.68
C VAL A 151 -8.27 -9.12 8.03
N GLY A 152 -8.70 -8.24 7.12
CA GLY A 152 -7.86 -7.15 6.62
C GLY A 152 -6.63 -7.56 5.80
N LEU A 153 -6.57 -8.77 5.23
CA LEU A 153 -5.45 -9.22 4.40
C LEU A 153 -5.28 -8.34 3.14
N ARG A 154 -4.03 -8.18 2.67
CA ARG A 154 -3.79 -7.69 1.31
C ARG A 154 -4.19 -8.78 0.33
N PRO A 155 -4.61 -8.43 -0.90
CA PRO A 155 -4.95 -9.42 -1.91
C PRO A 155 -3.91 -10.53 -2.04
N ILE A 156 -2.64 -10.18 -2.24
CA ILE A 156 -1.56 -11.15 -2.43
C ILE A 156 -1.26 -12.01 -1.18
N GLU A 157 -1.69 -11.58 0.01
CA GLU A 157 -1.45 -12.35 1.25
C GLU A 157 -2.38 -13.56 1.36
N TRP A 158 -3.52 -13.56 0.65
CA TRP A 158 -4.43 -14.71 0.64
C TRP A 158 -3.78 -15.97 0.05
N LYS A 159 -2.85 -15.81 -0.91
CA LYS A 159 -2.18 -16.92 -1.59
C LYS A 159 -1.45 -17.86 -0.62
N ASP A 160 -0.85 -17.29 0.43
CA ASP A 160 -0.01 -18.02 1.38
C ASP A 160 -0.68 -18.12 2.76
N ALA A 161 -1.96 -17.75 2.87
CA ALA A 161 -2.72 -17.79 4.11
C ALA A 161 -3.26 -19.21 4.35
N ARG A 162 -3.27 -19.65 5.61
CA ARG A 162 -3.80 -20.96 6.00
C ARG A 162 -4.35 -20.94 7.42
N LEU A 163 -5.29 -21.85 7.70
CA LEU A 163 -5.81 -22.08 9.05
C LEU A 163 -5.00 -23.16 9.77
N ASP A 164 -4.81 -22.96 11.06
CA ASP A 164 -4.31 -23.93 12.03
C ASP A 164 -5.20 -23.84 13.27
N GLY A 165 -6.22 -24.70 13.33
CA GLY A 165 -7.35 -24.57 14.25
C GLY A 165 -8.07 -23.23 14.05
N THR A 166 -8.18 -22.43 15.12
CA THR A 166 -8.77 -21.09 15.08
C THR A 166 -7.77 -19.99 14.72
N ARG A 167 -6.54 -20.33 14.34
CA ARG A 167 -5.49 -19.37 14.02
C ARG A 167 -5.34 -19.23 12.51
N LEU A 168 -5.40 -18.00 12.01
CA LEU A 168 -5.09 -17.69 10.63
C LEU A 168 -3.63 -17.26 10.51
N ILE A 169 -2.82 -18.10 9.89
CA ILE A 169 -1.38 -17.88 9.67
C ILE A 169 -1.18 -17.23 8.30
N ILE A 170 -0.49 -16.10 8.26
CA ILE A 170 -0.38 -15.25 7.07
C ILE A 170 1.09 -14.92 6.80
N ARG A 171 1.57 -15.17 5.59
CA ARG A 171 2.88 -14.64 5.16
C ARG A 171 2.78 -13.16 4.82
N ASN A 172 3.61 -12.32 5.43
CA ASN A 172 3.58 -10.88 5.19
C ASN A 172 4.13 -10.55 3.80
N ALA A 173 3.33 -9.89 2.95
CA ALA A 173 3.71 -9.53 1.57
C ALA A 173 4.96 -8.61 1.44
N LYS A 174 5.45 -8.04 2.55
CA LYS A 174 6.63 -7.16 2.60
C LYS A 174 7.80 -7.73 3.41
N ALA A 175 7.82 -9.04 3.65
CA ALA A 175 8.88 -9.71 4.42
C ALA A 175 10.29 -9.52 3.82
N THR A 176 10.40 -9.37 2.50
CA THR A 176 11.69 -9.41 1.76
C THR A 176 12.63 -8.21 1.94
N ASN A 177 12.30 -7.23 2.77
CA ASN A 177 13.07 -5.97 2.84
C ASN A 177 13.10 -5.33 4.24
N SER A 178 12.88 -6.10 5.31
CA SER A 178 12.73 -5.56 6.68
C SER A 178 11.58 -4.53 6.82
N ARG A 179 10.58 -4.59 5.91
CA ARG A 179 9.41 -3.69 5.87
C ARG A 179 8.12 -4.33 6.39
N ALA A 180 8.23 -5.55 6.92
CA ALA A 180 7.17 -6.25 7.64
C ALA A 180 7.59 -6.55 9.09
N CYS A 181 6.60 -6.87 9.89
CA CYS A 181 6.70 -7.25 11.29
C CYS A 181 7.05 -8.74 11.45
N GLY A 182 8.13 -9.17 10.79
CA GLY A 182 8.47 -10.59 10.62
C GLY A 182 7.95 -11.21 9.31
N GLU A 183 8.33 -12.46 9.05
CA GLU A 183 7.93 -13.19 7.84
C GLU A 183 6.45 -13.59 7.86
N TYR A 184 5.96 -14.00 9.03
CA TYR A 184 4.57 -14.40 9.24
C TYR A 184 3.90 -13.50 10.29
N ARG A 185 2.57 -13.46 10.25
CA ARG A 185 1.73 -12.96 11.35
C ARG A 185 0.57 -13.91 11.57
N VAL A 186 0.08 -13.97 12.81
CA VAL A 186 -1.05 -14.83 13.19
C VAL A 186 -2.22 -13.97 13.66
N LEU A 187 -3.42 -14.24 13.15
CA LEU A 187 -4.67 -13.69 13.70
C LEU A 187 -5.40 -14.78 14.49
N ASP A 188 -5.79 -14.47 15.72
CA ASP A 188 -6.58 -15.37 16.57
C ASP A 188 -8.07 -15.17 16.27
N LEU A 189 -8.70 -16.17 15.65
CA LEU A 189 -10.12 -16.14 15.27
C LEU A 189 -11.01 -16.87 16.28
N LYS A 190 -10.54 -17.21 17.48
CA LYS A 190 -11.33 -17.99 18.47
C LYS A 190 -12.68 -17.37 18.84
N HIS A 191 -12.83 -16.06 18.66
CA HIS A 191 -14.07 -15.33 18.97
C HIS A 191 -14.95 -15.11 17.73
N PHE A 192 -14.58 -15.65 16.57
CA PHE A 192 -15.45 -15.62 15.41
C PHE A 192 -16.58 -16.61 15.64
N ASP A 193 -17.80 -16.17 15.36
CA ASP A 193 -18.93 -17.09 15.24
C ASP A 193 -18.74 -18.00 14.01
N GLN A 194 -19.60 -19.02 13.91
CA GLN A 194 -19.54 -20.01 12.84
C GLN A 194 -19.64 -19.37 11.44
N ILE A 195 -20.42 -18.30 11.30
CA ILE A 195 -20.67 -17.60 10.04
C ILE A 195 -19.41 -16.87 9.58
N ASN A 196 -18.80 -16.08 10.46
CA ASN A 196 -17.58 -15.35 10.14
C ASN A 196 -16.41 -16.31 9.89
N PHE A 197 -16.33 -17.40 10.66
CA PHE A 197 -15.30 -18.42 10.45
C PHE A 197 -15.47 -19.13 9.10
N SER A 198 -16.70 -19.50 8.72
CA SER A 198 -16.97 -20.16 7.44
C SER A 198 -16.65 -19.26 6.24
N MET A 199 -16.87 -17.94 6.34
CA MET A 199 -16.46 -16.98 5.29
C MET A 199 -14.94 -16.99 5.06
N ILE A 200 -14.14 -17.14 6.12
CA ILE A 200 -12.68 -17.25 5.98
C ILE A 200 -12.31 -18.59 5.34
N GLN A 201 -12.94 -19.70 5.77
CA GLN A 201 -12.69 -21.02 5.19
C GLN A 201 -13.04 -21.06 3.69
N GLU A 202 -14.19 -20.50 3.31
CA GLU A 202 -14.62 -20.43 1.92
C GLU A 202 -13.63 -19.63 1.07
N MET A 203 -13.19 -18.47 1.56
CA MET A 203 -12.19 -17.65 0.86
C MET A 203 -10.88 -18.41 0.67
N LEU A 204 -10.41 -19.14 1.69
CA LEU A 204 -9.18 -19.94 1.59
C LEU A 204 -9.34 -21.09 0.58
N SER A 205 -10.48 -21.80 0.62
CA SER A 205 -10.79 -22.87 -0.33
C SER A 205 -10.84 -22.36 -1.77
N ILE A 206 -11.45 -21.20 -2.01
CA ILE A 206 -11.45 -20.57 -3.34
C ILE A 206 -10.01 -20.33 -3.82
N ILE A 207 -9.16 -19.77 -2.96
CA ILE A 207 -7.77 -19.41 -3.32
C ILE A 207 -6.88 -20.64 -3.53
N GLU A 208 -7.08 -21.70 -2.75
CA GLU A 208 -6.34 -22.96 -2.88
C GLU A 208 -6.54 -23.60 -4.25
N ASN A 209 -7.74 -23.46 -4.82
CA ASN A 209 -8.09 -23.99 -6.14
C ASN A 209 -7.67 -23.07 -7.32
N VAL A 210 -6.98 -21.95 -7.05
CA VAL A 210 -6.56 -21.00 -8.10
C VAL A 210 -5.16 -21.31 -8.61
N ASN A 211 -5.07 -21.77 -9.86
CA ASN A 211 -3.80 -22.05 -10.54
C ASN A 211 -2.94 -20.79 -10.77
N ASN A 212 -3.56 -19.68 -11.17
CA ASN A 212 -2.86 -18.41 -11.45
C ASN A 212 -3.52 -17.25 -10.71
N PHE A 213 -2.97 -16.94 -9.54
CA PHE A 213 -3.49 -15.88 -8.67
C PHE A 213 -3.56 -14.50 -9.33
N ASP A 214 -2.54 -14.12 -10.11
CA ASP A 214 -2.51 -12.79 -10.75
C ASP A 214 -3.62 -12.64 -11.80
N SER A 215 -3.85 -13.69 -12.60
CA SER A 215 -4.96 -13.73 -13.56
C SER A 215 -6.31 -13.70 -12.85
N PHE A 216 -6.50 -14.55 -11.84
CA PHE A 216 -7.72 -14.62 -11.04
C PHE A 216 -8.05 -13.28 -10.37
N TYR A 217 -7.06 -12.66 -9.71
CA TYR A 217 -7.19 -11.33 -9.11
C TYR A 217 -7.61 -10.28 -10.13
N LYS A 218 -7.05 -10.32 -11.34
CA LYS A 218 -7.41 -9.39 -12.42
C LYS A 218 -8.84 -9.60 -12.92
N ILE A 219 -9.28 -10.86 -13.05
CA ILE A 219 -10.66 -11.20 -13.43
C ILE A 219 -11.64 -10.67 -12.39
N CYS A 220 -11.44 -11.02 -11.11
CA CYS A 220 -12.29 -10.56 -10.01
C CYS A 220 -12.28 -9.02 -9.89
N SER A 221 -11.12 -8.38 -10.06
CA SER A 221 -11.02 -6.91 -10.03
C SER A 221 -11.79 -6.24 -11.18
N ASN A 222 -11.74 -6.81 -12.38
CA ASN A 222 -12.49 -6.31 -13.54
C ASN A 222 -13.99 -6.55 -13.37
N HIS A 223 -14.37 -7.69 -12.79
CA HIS A 223 -15.76 -8.00 -12.48
C HIS A 223 -16.33 -7.00 -11.49
N LEU A 224 -15.66 -6.80 -10.35
CA LEU A 224 -16.01 -5.77 -9.38
C LEU A 224 -16.06 -4.36 -9.99
N TYR A 225 -15.17 -4.04 -10.93
CA TYR A 225 -15.22 -2.77 -11.64
C TYR A 225 -16.51 -2.58 -12.46
N ARG A 226 -17.02 -3.63 -13.10
CA ARG A 226 -18.30 -3.60 -13.84
C ARG A 226 -19.47 -3.37 -12.88
N ILE A 227 -19.51 -4.09 -11.76
CA ILE A 227 -20.50 -3.90 -10.69
C ILE A 227 -20.48 -2.45 -10.19
N ASN A 228 -19.29 -1.93 -9.88
CA ASN A 228 -19.13 -0.53 -9.45
C ASN A 228 -19.68 0.46 -10.48
N LYS A 229 -19.50 0.20 -11.79
CA LYS A 229 -20.00 1.06 -12.86
C LYS A 229 -21.52 1.02 -12.97
N ALA A 230 -22.14 -0.13 -12.71
CA ALA A 230 -23.60 -0.29 -12.71
C ALA A 230 -24.23 0.49 -11.54
N ILE A 231 -23.72 0.30 -10.32
CA ILE A 231 -24.26 0.94 -9.11
C ILE A 231 -23.98 2.45 -9.07
N TRP A 232 -22.75 2.84 -9.39
CA TRP A 232 -22.26 4.21 -9.21
C TRP A 232 -21.86 4.85 -10.54
N SER A 233 -22.72 4.74 -11.55
CA SER A 233 -22.53 5.40 -12.84
C SER A 233 -22.25 6.90 -12.64
N GLY A 234 -21.21 7.41 -13.31
CA GLY A 234 -20.79 8.82 -13.22
C GLY A 234 -20.11 9.26 -11.91
N LYS A 235 -20.17 8.49 -10.82
CA LYS A 235 -19.52 8.84 -9.54
C LYS A 235 -18.08 8.34 -9.50
N LYS A 236 -17.21 9.08 -8.80
CA LYS A 236 -15.81 8.69 -8.54
C LYS A 236 -15.69 7.64 -7.41
N ARG A 237 -16.78 6.91 -7.11
CA ARG A 237 -16.84 5.90 -6.06
C ARG A 237 -16.40 4.56 -6.65
N ARG A 238 -15.26 4.04 -6.18
CA ARG A 238 -14.70 2.76 -6.66
C ARG A 238 -14.18 1.94 -5.50
N ILE A 239 -14.95 0.91 -5.15
CA ILE A 239 -14.53 -0.18 -4.29
C ILE A 239 -13.63 -1.10 -5.11
N THR A 240 -12.59 -1.61 -4.45
CA THR A 240 -11.65 -2.56 -5.03
C THR A 240 -11.45 -3.71 -4.06
N LEU A 241 -10.87 -4.82 -4.51
CA LEU A 241 -10.49 -5.94 -3.65
C LEU A 241 -9.46 -5.57 -2.56
N TYR A 242 -8.87 -4.37 -2.62
CA TYR A 242 -8.00 -3.81 -1.60
C TYR A 242 -8.74 -2.91 -0.58
N SER A 243 -9.96 -2.45 -0.92
CA SER A 243 -10.75 -1.56 -0.07
C SER A 243 -11.13 -2.17 1.29
N PRO A 244 -11.48 -3.48 1.40
CA PRO A 244 -11.77 -4.11 2.70
C PRO A 244 -10.65 -3.94 3.72
N ARG A 245 -9.39 -4.10 3.31
CA ARG A 245 -8.24 -3.87 4.18
C ARG A 245 -8.15 -2.44 4.73
N HIS A 246 -8.52 -1.45 3.92
CA HIS A 246 -8.56 -0.07 4.41
C HIS A 246 -9.68 0.15 5.42
N GLN A 247 -10.83 -0.50 5.19
CA GLN A 247 -11.95 -0.43 6.09
C GLN A 247 -11.65 -1.16 7.41
N PHE A 248 -11.09 -2.37 7.37
CA PHE A 248 -10.61 -3.10 8.56
C PHE A 248 -9.72 -2.22 9.45
N ALA A 249 -8.74 -1.55 8.86
CA ALA A 249 -7.86 -0.63 9.59
C ALA A 249 -8.61 0.57 10.19
N ALA A 250 -9.62 1.10 9.48
CA ALA A 250 -10.45 2.18 10.00
C ALA A 250 -11.33 1.72 11.18
N ASN A 251 -11.88 0.50 11.08
CA ASN A 251 -12.70 -0.12 12.12
C ASN A 251 -11.87 -0.38 13.38
N ALA A 252 -10.68 -0.96 13.24
CA ALA A 252 -9.75 -1.17 14.35
C ALA A 252 -9.42 0.14 15.09
N LYS A 253 -9.20 1.24 14.35
CA LYS A 253 -9.00 2.58 14.96
C LYS A 253 -10.22 3.08 15.71
N SER A 254 -11.43 2.90 15.15
CA SER A 254 -12.65 3.34 15.83
C SER A 254 -12.96 2.51 17.06
N SER A 255 -12.56 1.24 17.09
CA SER A 255 -12.71 0.34 18.24
C SER A 255 -11.68 0.59 19.35
N GLY A 256 -10.78 1.57 19.19
CA GLY A 256 -9.85 2.00 20.24
C GLY A 256 -8.50 1.29 20.24
N LEU A 257 -8.19 0.45 19.25
CA LEU A 257 -6.90 -0.23 19.19
C LEU A 257 -5.76 0.77 19.01
N SER A 258 -4.65 0.50 19.70
CA SER A 258 -3.41 1.24 19.59
C SER A 258 -2.79 1.10 18.19
N LYS A 259 -1.90 2.02 17.85
CA LYS A 259 -1.19 1.97 16.56
C LYS A 259 -0.34 0.70 16.41
N VAL A 260 0.17 0.16 17.53
CA VAL A 260 0.99 -1.06 17.56
C VAL A 260 0.12 -2.28 17.29
N GLU A 261 -1.03 -2.40 17.95
CA GLU A 261 -1.98 -3.50 17.69
C GLU A 261 -2.45 -3.49 16.23
N ILE A 262 -2.81 -2.32 15.70
CA ILE A 262 -3.21 -2.18 14.30
C ILE A 262 -2.05 -2.56 13.37
N ALA A 263 -0.83 -2.12 13.67
CA ALA A 263 0.34 -2.47 12.88
C ALA A 263 0.61 -3.99 12.89
N ALA A 264 0.44 -4.65 14.04
CA ALA A 264 0.59 -6.09 14.19
C ALA A 264 -0.47 -6.85 13.37
N LEU A 265 -1.76 -6.51 13.51
CA LEU A 265 -2.86 -7.10 12.73
C LEU A 265 -2.64 -6.92 11.21
N MET A 266 -2.11 -5.76 10.81
CA MET A 266 -1.84 -5.42 9.43
C MET A 266 -0.48 -5.93 8.91
N GLY A 267 0.40 -6.49 9.74
CA GLY A 267 1.74 -6.90 9.33
C GLY A 267 2.61 -5.73 8.84
N HIS A 268 2.57 -4.60 9.53
CA HIS A 268 3.38 -3.41 9.25
C HIS A 268 4.66 -3.39 10.10
N ALA A 269 5.83 -3.10 9.50
CA ALA A 269 7.09 -2.99 10.26
C ALA A 269 7.16 -1.83 11.26
N SER A 270 6.27 -0.84 11.15
CA SER A 270 6.25 0.33 12.03
C SER A 270 4.85 0.88 12.22
N ASP A 271 4.58 1.39 13.42
CA ASP A 271 3.34 2.06 13.81
C ASP A 271 3.04 3.37 13.04
N GLN A 272 4.07 4.02 12.47
CA GLN A 272 3.94 5.26 11.68
C GLN A 272 3.02 5.08 10.47
N THR A 273 3.05 3.90 9.83
CA THR A 273 2.20 3.60 8.67
C THR A 273 0.72 3.42 9.02
N ALA A 274 0.39 3.17 10.29
CA ALA A 274 -0.99 3.15 10.77
C ALA A 274 -1.58 4.57 10.83
N GLY A 275 -0.76 5.60 11.10
CA GLY A 275 -1.20 7.00 11.25
C GLY A 275 -1.61 7.70 9.95
N PHE A 276 -0.86 7.50 8.85
CA PHE A 276 -0.91 8.41 7.70
C PHE A 276 -1.96 8.12 6.62
N HIS A 277 -2.64 6.95 6.60
CA HIS A 277 -3.36 6.51 5.38
C HIS A 277 -4.79 5.98 5.50
N TYR A 278 -5.45 6.05 6.66
CA TYR A 278 -6.77 5.42 6.87
C TYR A 278 -7.80 6.40 7.45
N GLY A 279 -9.06 6.27 7.01
CA GLY A 279 -10.15 7.23 7.23
C GLY A 279 -10.45 7.54 8.70
N ARG A 280 -11.04 8.73 8.92
CA ARG A 280 -11.38 9.30 10.24
C ARG A 280 -12.43 8.46 11.00
N LYS A 281 -12.35 8.55 12.33
CA LYS A 281 -13.03 7.87 13.47
C LYS A 281 -14.58 7.75 13.44
N ALA A 282 -15.26 8.14 12.37
CA ALA A 282 -16.73 8.28 12.35
C ALA A 282 -17.45 7.26 11.46
N SER A 283 -16.90 6.05 11.26
CA SER A 283 -17.49 5.08 10.30
C SER A 283 -17.34 3.61 10.70
N GLY A 284 -17.12 3.31 11.98
CA GLY A 284 -17.00 1.93 12.46
C GLY A 284 -18.37 1.38 12.86
N ASP A 285 -18.91 0.44 12.09
CA ASP A 285 -19.79 -0.57 12.69
C ASP A 285 -18.95 -1.34 13.72
N ARG A 286 -19.54 -1.66 14.88
CA ARG A 286 -18.88 -2.43 15.96
C ARG A 286 -18.53 -3.83 15.44
N LEU A 287 -17.37 -3.96 14.80
CA LEU A 287 -16.81 -5.24 14.37
C LEU A 287 -16.08 -5.92 15.51
N ILE A 288 -16.11 -7.26 15.48
CA ILE A 288 -15.34 -8.14 16.35
C ILE A 288 -13.88 -7.68 16.32
N VAL A 289 -13.37 -7.32 17.50
CA VAL A 289 -11.97 -6.93 17.65
C VAL A 289 -11.14 -8.20 17.71
N ILE A 290 -10.40 -8.51 16.64
CA ILE A 290 -9.34 -9.51 16.70
C ILE A 290 -8.25 -8.95 17.63
N PRO A 291 -7.93 -9.61 18.75
CA PRO A 291 -6.83 -9.18 19.60
C PRO A 291 -5.51 -9.34 18.82
N ALA A 292 -4.64 -8.33 18.90
CA ALA A 292 -3.31 -8.45 18.32
C ALA A 292 -2.50 -9.45 19.14
N ASN A 293 -1.98 -10.49 18.48
CA ASN A 293 -1.09 -11.44 19.14
C ASN A 293 0.19 -10.73 19.63
N GLU A 294 0.58 -10.98 20.88
CA GLU A 294 1.76 -10.38 21.52
C GLU A 294 3.06 -10.62 20.75
N ASP A 295 3.24 -11.80 20.16
CA ASP A 295 4.43 -12.11 19.37
C ASP A 295 4.45 -11.32 18.06
N ASN A 296 3.29 -11.03 17.46
CA ASN A 296 3.24 -10.08 16.35
C ASN A 296 3.61 -8.67 16.84
N MET A 297 3.17 -8.26 18.03
CA MET A 297 3.43 -6.90 18.54
C MET A 297 4.91 -6.67 18.86
N LYS A 298 5.62 -7.67 19.40
CA LYS A 298 7.06 -7.59 19.72
C LYS A 298 7.93 -7.22 18.52
N HIS A 299 7.49 -7.56 17.31
CA HIS A 299 8.23 -7.30 16.08
C HIS A 299 7.89 -5.93 15.42
N VAL A 300 6.93 -5.17 15.96
CA VAL A 300 6.56 -3.85 15.44
C VAL A 300 7.50 -2.79 16.01
N ARG A 301 8.20 -2.05 15.14
CA ARG A 301 9.03 -0.91 15.58
C ARG A 301 8.12 0.26 15.99
N GLN A 302 8.28 0.75 17.21
CA GLN A 302 7.60 1.96 17.71
C GLN A 302 8.36 3.20 17.24
N ILE A 303 7.78 4.00 16.34
CA ILE A 303 8.39 5.22 15.79
C ILE A 303 7.55 6.45 16.15
N ALA A 304 6.23 6.30 16.36
CA ALA A 304 5.32 7.43 16.52
C ALA A 304 5.48 8.22 17.84
N SER A 305 6.18 7.68 18.84
CA SER A 305 6.44 8.36 20.13
C SER A 305 7.53 9.43 20.04
N HIS A 306 8.41 9.38 19.02
CA HIS A 306 9.55 10.31 18.90
C HIS A 306 9.24 11.63 18.16
N GLU A 307 8.11 11.75 17.44
CA GLU A 307 7.77 12.99 16.73
C GLU A 307 7.01 14.00 17.60
N ILE A 308 6.43 13.57 18.73
CA ILE A 308 5.65 14.46 19.62
C ILE A 308 6.58 15.28 20.54
N SER A 309 7.77 14.78 20.89
CA SER A 309 8.70 15.51 21.78
C SER A 309 9.45 16.66 21.11
N PHE A 310 9.57 16.70 19.77
CA PHE A 310 10.29 17.77 19.06
C PHE A 310 9.43 19.00 18.70
N SER A 311 8.15 19.01 19.09
CA SER A 311 7.20 20.07 18.73
C SER A 311 6.91 21.08 19.85
N ASN A 312 7.34 20.83 21.09
CA ASN A 312 7.03 21.67 22.25
C ASN A 312 8.15 22.63 22.69
N ASP A 313 9.36 22.54 22.14
CA ASP A 313 10.51 23.38 22.56
C ASP A 313 10.71 24.68 21.74
N LYS A 314 9.70 25.15 21.00
CA LYS A 314 9.80 26.41 20.22
C LYS A 314 8.73 27.46 20.55
N ARG A 315 8.17 27.45 21.76
CA ARG A 315 7.26 28.50 22.26
C ARG A 315 7.62 28.95 23.69
N SER A 316 8.87 29.34 23.90
CA SER A 316 9.30 30.06 25.10
C SER A 316 10.56 30.88 24.82
N ALA A 317 10.50 31.78 23.84
CA ALA A 317 11.51 32.82 23.63
C ALA A 317 10.93 33.88 22.67
N ASN A 318 10.02 34.70 23.17
CA ASN A 318 9.75 36.08 22.74
C ASN A 318 8.54 36.60 23.51
N ASP A 319 8.79 37.10 24.72
CA ASP A 319 8.00 38.16 25.35
C ASP A 319 8.87 38.76 26.45
N SER A 320 9.69 39.72 26.06
CA SER A 320 10.33 40.72 26.92
C SER A 320 11.05 41.72 26.02
N ASN A 321 10.32 42.75 25.59
CA ASN A 321 10.82 44.12 25.58
C ASN A 321 9.68 45.07 25.19
N SER A 322 9.03 45.59 26.23
CA SER A 322 8.30 46.86 26.22
C SER A 322 9.14 47.89 26.96
N VAL A 323 9.66 48.88 26.22
CA VAL A 323 9.72 50.28 26.65
C VAL A 323 9.34 51.11 25.44
#